data_AF-A0A4Q5AN97-F1
#
_entry.id   AF-A0A4Q5AN97-F1
#
_cell.length_a   1.000
_cell.length_b   1.000
_cell.length_c   1.000
_cell.angle_alpha   90.00
_cell.angle_beta   90.00
_cell.angle_gamma   90.00
#
_symmetry.space_group_name_H-M   'P 1'
#
loop_
_entity.id
_entity.type
_entity.pdbx_description
1 polymer ?
#
loop_
_entity_poly.entity_id
_entity_poly.type
_entity_poly.pdbx_seq_one_letter_code
_entity_poly.pdbx_strand_id
1 'polypeptide(L)'
;MLSRRAIGRIVRHYGADILTHEHMEVERRAYQHGNVTTYEHSVRVARLAVWLADRLRLWRRVDLRSLVRAALLHDYFLYDWHEHDDGTHRWHGFRHPATAERNARADFAIDDVVANSIRTHMFPLTPVPPRHVEG
;
A
#
# COMPACT_ATOMS: atom_id res chain seq x y z
N MET A 1 4.55 -2.72 -23.86
CA MET A 1 3.73 -2.82 -22.63
C MET A 1 4.14 -4.06 -21.88
N LEU A 2 4.17 -3.98 -20.56
CA LEU A 2 4.64 -5.06 -19.70
C LEU A 2 3.63 -6.22 -19.64
N SER A 3 4.15 -7.44 -19.62
CA SER A 3 3.34 -8.63 -19.35
C SER A 3 3.04 -8.75 -17.85
N ARG A 4 1.97 -9.48 -17.49
CA ARG A 4 1.64 -9.80 -16.09
C ARG A 4 2.82 -10.42 -15.33
N ARG A 5 3.61 -11.28 -16.00
CA ARG A 5 4.82 -11.88 -15.42
C ARG A 5 5.92 -10.85 -15.17
N ALA A 6 6.10 -9.89 -16.07
CA ALA A 6 7.07 -8.80 -15.88
C ALA A 6 6.67 -7.90 -14.71
N ILE A 7 5.41 -7.48 -14.63
CA ILE A 7 4.85 -6.71 -13.52
C ILE A 7 5.06 -7.43 -12.19
N GLY A 8 4.75 -8.73 -12.14
CA GLY A 8 4.97 -9.54 -10.94
C GLY A 8 6.44 -9.62 -10.52
N ARG A 9 7.40 -9.61 -11.46
CA ARG A 9 8.83 -9.55 -11.15
C ARG A 9 9.24 -8.20 -10.57
N ILE A 10 8.72 -7.10 -11.11
CA ILE A 10 8.98 -5.75 -10.59
C ILE A 10 8.50 -5.61 -9.15
N VAL A 11 7.25 -6.01 -8.87
CA VAL A 11 6.69 -5.96 -7.51
C VAL A 11 7.52 -6.78 -6.54
N ARG A 12 7.88 -8.02 -6.91
CA ARG A 12 8.75 -8.86 -6.07
C ARG A 12 10.15 -8.29 -5.88
N HIS A 13 10.70 -7.60 -6.86
CA HIS A 13 12.05 -7.04 -6.77
C HIS A 13 12.10 -5.87 -5.78
N TYR A 14 11.18 -4.92 -5.88
CA TYR A 14 11.19 -3.71 -5.03
C TYR A 14 10.50 -3.87 -3.68
N GLY A 15 9.64 -4.89 -3.54
CA GLY A 15 8.92 -5.18 -2.30
C GLY A 15 9.32 -6.51 -1.65
N ALA A 16 10.47 -7.09 -2.01
CA ALA A 16 10.89 -8.40 -1.49
C ALA A 16 10.86 -8.45 0.04
N ASP A 17 11.49 -7.46 0.68
CA ASP A 17 11.58 -7.29 2.13
C ASP A 17 10.19 -7.18 2.78
N ILE A 18 9.30 -6.37 2.20
CA ILE A 18 7.93 -6.18 2.69
C ILE A 18 7.15 -7.50 2.59
N LEU A 19 7.14 -8.14 1.41
CA LEU A 19 6.34 -9.33 1.14
C LEU A 19 6.70 -10.55 2.02
N THR A 20 7.94 -10.59 2.51
CA THR A 20 8.45 -11.65 3.39
C THR A 20 8.50 -11.26 4.87
N HIS A 21 8.10 -10.03 5.22
CA HIS A 21 8.13 -9.55 6.59
C HIS A 21 7.10 -10.31 7.46
N GLU A 22 7.44 -10.60 8.72
CA GLU A 22 6.60 -11.41 9.61
C GLU A 22 5.24 -10.77 9.87
N HIS A 23 5.18 -9.44 9.99
CA HIS A 23 3.93 -8.71 10.18
C HIS A 23 2.97 -8.81 8.99
N MET A 24 3.43 -9.21 7.79
CA MET A 24 2.50 -9.49 6.67
C MET A 24 1.60 -10.70 6.96
N GLU A 25 1.94 -11.56 7.91
CA GLU A 25 1.06 -12.65 8.34
C GLU A 25 -0.24 -12.12 8.97
N VAL A 26 -0.21 -10.92 9.56
CA VAL A 26 -1.42 -10.24 10.03
C VAL A 26 -2.30 -9.87 8.84
N GLU A 27 -1.73 -9.23 7.81
CA GLU A 27 -2.47 -8.85 6.60
C GLU A 27 -3.03 -10.05 5.82
N ARG A 28 -2.40 -11.22 5.90
CA ARG A 28 -2.90 -12.47 5.28
C ARG A 28 -4.13 -13.03 5.96
N ARG A 29 -4.40 -12.60 7.21
CA ARG A 29 -5.52 -13.10 8.02
C ARG A 29 -6.63 -12.07 8.16
N ALA A 30 -6.29 -10.79 8.12
CA ALA A 30 -7.23 -9.68 8.15
C ALA A 30 -7.94 -9.51 6.80
N TYR A 31 -9.26 -9.33 6.81
CA TYR A 31 -10.04 -9.04 5.61
C TYR A 31 -10.10 -7.54 5.33
N GLN A 32 -10.03 -7.18 4.04
CA GLN A 32 -10.19 -5.79 3.58
C GLN A 32 -11.50 -5.58 2.81
N HIS A 33 -11.83 -6.50 1.88
CA HIS A 33 -13.06 -6.42 1.08
C HIS A 33 -13.68 -7.80 0.87
N GLY A 34 -14.79 -8.07 1.56
CA GLY A 34 -15.49 -9.35 1.44
C GLY A 34 -14.58 -10.51 1.83
N ASN A 35 -14.21 -11.36 0.87
CA ASN A 35 -13.31 -12.50 1.06
C ASN A 35 -11.85 -12.22 0.62
N VAL A 36 -11.49 -10.95 0.40
CA VAL A 36 -10.13 -10.55 0.03
C VAL A 36 -9.40 -10.04 1.26
N THR A 37 -8.25 -10.66 1.54
CA THR A 37 -7.38 -10.26 2.65
C THR A 37 -6.66 -8.94 2.36
N THR A 38 -6.23 -8.22 3.40
CA THR A 38 -5.44 -6.98 3.24
C THR A 38 -4.18 -7.23 2.41
N TYR A 39 -3.52 -8.37 2.62
CA TYR A 39 -2.34 -8.76 1.86
C TYR A 39 -2.65 -8.88 0.36
N GLU A 40 -3.73 -9.59 0.01
CA GLU A 40 -4.12 -9.78 -1.38
C GLU A 40 -4.52 -8.46 -2.04
N HIS A 41 -5.18 -7.58 -1.28
CA HIS A 41 -5.52 -6.23 -1.72
C HIS A 41 -4.24 -5.44 -2.07
N SER A 42 -3.31 -5.30 -1.13
CA SER A 42 -2.04 -4.59 -1.31
C SER A 42 -1.23 -5.12 -2.50
N VAL A 43 -1.13 -6.44 -2.66
CA VAL A 43 -0.43 -7.04 -3.82
C VAL A 43 -1.14 -6.75 -5.15
N ARG A 44 -2.47 -6.71 -5.18
CA ARG A 44 -3.24 -6.36 -6.38
C ARG A 44 -3.05 -4.88 -6.72
N VAL A 45 -3.11 -3.98 -5.74
CA VAL A 45 -2.87 -2.55 -5.91
C VAL A 45 -1.45 -2.29 -6.42
N ALA A 46 -0.42 -2.93 -5.86
CA ALA A 46 0.96 -2.78 -6.34
C ALA A 46 1.15 -3.21 -7.80
N ARG A 47 0.50 -4.32 -8.21
CA ARG A 47 0.52 -4.76 -9.62
C ARG A 47 -0.22 -3.78 -10.53
N LEU A 48 -1.36 -3.26 -10.07
CA LEU A 48 -2.15 -2.28 -10.81
C LEU A 48 -1.39 -0.95 -10.99
N ALA A 49 -0.73 -0.47 -9.95
CA ALA A 49 0.08 0.74 -9.99
C ALA A 49 1.21 0.65 -11.03
N VAL A 50 1.98 -0.44 -11.02
CA VAL A 50 3.03 -0.68 -12.03
C VAL A 50 2.44 -0.80 -13.43
N TRP A 51 1.28 -1.44 -13.57
CA TRP A 51 0.59 -1.54 -14.86
C TRP A 51 0.14 -0.18 -15.38
N LEU A 52 -0.42 0.68 -14.52
CA LEU A 52 -0.82 2.04 -14.87
C LEU A 52 0.38 2.89 -15.27
N ALA A 53 1.48 2.82 -14.51
CA ALA A 53 2.72 3.52 -14.85
C ALA A 53 3.25 3.14 -16.24
N ASP A 54 3.19 1.84 -16.61
CA ASP A 54 3.52 1.39 -17.97
C ASP A 54 2.56 1.95 -19.01
N ARG A 55 1.25 1.80 -18.77
CA ARG A 55 0.23 2.10 -19.76
C ARG A 55 0.13 3.59 -20.08
N LEU A 56 0.40 4.42 -19.07
CA LEU A 56 0.42 5.88 -19.15
C LEU A 56 1.82 6.43 -19.49
N ARG A 57 2.83 5.56 -19.70
CA ARG A 57 4.22 5.93 -20.03
C ARG A 57 4.85 6.87 -19.00
N LEU A 58 4.57 6.64 -17.72
CA LEU A 58 5.03 7.49 -16.61
C LEU A 58 6.43 7.13 -16.09
N TRP A 59 7.15 6.25 -16.77
CA TRP A 59 8.47 5.74 -16.36
C TRP A 59 9.54 6.80 -16.06
N ARG A 60 9.40 8.02 -16.59
CA ARG A 60 10.32 9.15 -16.33
C ARG A 60 9.85 10.08 -15.21
N ARG A 61 8.67 9.83 -14.65
CA ARG A 61 7.99 10.68 -13.66
C ARG A 61 7.73 9.96 -12.35
N VAL A 62 7.97 8.65 -12.32
CA VAL A 62 7.66 7.79 -11.20
C VAL A 62 8.93 7.07 -10.76
N ASP A 63 9.24 7.14 -9.47
CA ASP A 63 10.17 6.21 -8.82
C ASP A 63 9.47 4.86 -8.64
N LEU A 64 9.96 3.85 -9.36
CA LEU A 64 9.34 2.52 -9.34
C LEU A 64 9.46 1.82 -7.99
N ARG A 65 10.53 2.08 -7.25
CA ARG A 65 10.74 1.52 -5.93
C ARG A 65 9.73 2.13 -4.98
N SER A 66 9.60 3.46 -4.95
CA SER A 66 8.65 4.15 -4.08
C SER A 66 7.20 3.80 -4.45
N LEU A 67 6.84 3.73 -5.74
CA LEU A 67 5.52 3.31 -6.20
C LEU A 67 5.12 1.92 -5.67
N VAL A 68 6.00 0.93 -5.83
CA VAL A 68 5.73 -0.45 -5.38
C VAL A 68 5.61 -0.49 -3.86
N ARG A 69 6.52 0.17 -3.14
CA ARG A 69 6.54 0.14 -1.67
C ARG A 69 5.32 0.85 -1.08
N ALA A 70 4.97 2.03 -1.60
CA ALA A 70 3.76 2.76 -1.19
C ALA A 70 2.51 1.89 -1.40
N ALA A 71 2.37 1.28 -2.57
CA ALA A 71 1.22 0.44 -2.87
C ALA A 71 1.14 -0.83 -1.99
N LEU A 72 2.27 -1.42 -1.61
CA LEU A 72 2.29 -2.56 -0.69
C LEU A 72 1.97 -2.17 0.76
N LEU A 73 2.27 -0.94 1.15
CA LEU A 73 2.20 -0.50 2.56
C LEU A 73 1.02 0.45 2.85
N HIS A 74 0.21 0.83 1.86
CA HIS A 74 -0.87 1.82 2.04
C HIS A 74 -1.87 1.41 3.14
N ASP A 75 -2.16 0.10 3.22
CA ASP A 75 -3.04 -0.52 4.20
C ASP A 75 -2.28 -1.26 5.32
N TYR A 76 -1.03 -0.91 5.60
CA TYR A 76 -0.18 -1.58 6.60
C TYR A 76 -0.55 -1.24 8.06
N PHE A 77 -1.83 -1.35 8.41
CA PHE A 77 -2.37 -0.98 9.71
C PHE A 77 -2.27 -2.11 10.76
N LEU A 78 -2.06 -3.36 10.34
CA LEU A 78 -1.74 -4.53 11.17
C LEU A 78 -2.82 -4.92 12.21
N TYR A 79 -4.09 -4.87 11.82
CA TYR A 79 -5.21 -5.45 12.56
C TYR A 79 -6.32 -5.85 11.58
N ASP A 80 -7.40 -6.50 12.04
CA ASP A 80 -8.61 -6.66 11.22
C ASP A 80 -9.65 -5.62 11.65
N TRP A 81 -10.00 -4.71 10.75
CA TRP A 81 -10.93 -3.63 11.07
C TRP A 81 -12.40 -4.06 11.11
N HIS A 82 -12.72 -5.27 10.62
CA HIS A 82 -14.06 -5.86 10.72
C HIS A 82 -14.31 -6.48 12.09
N GLU A 83 -13.26 -6.75 12.87
CA GLU A 83 -13.41 -7.20 14.25
C GLU A 83 -14.07 -6.11 15.09
N HIS A 84 -15.05 -6.55 15.90
CA HIS A 84 -15.87 -5.67 16.71
C HIS A 84 -15.09 -5.27 17.98
N ASP A 85 -14.24 -4.25 17.87
CA ASP A 85 -13.36 -3.82 18.95
C ASP A 85 -13.89 -2.57 19.69
N ASP A 86 -15.07 -2.66 20.31
CA ASP A 86 -15.65 -1.63 21.21
C ASP A 86 -15.59 -0.16 20.70
N GLY A 87 -15.51 0.03 19.37
CA GLY A 87 -15.45 1.32 18.70
C GLY A 87 -14.05 1.89 18.43
N THR A 88 -12.95 1.16 18.68
CA THR A 88 -11.57 1.59 18.35
C THR A 88 -11.34 1.71 16.83
N HIS A 89 -12.01 0.87 16.04
CA HIS A 89 -11.99 0.88 14.57
C HIS A 89 -12.95 1.92 13.95
N ARG A 90 -13.69 2.70 14.77
CA ARG A 90 -14.52 3.80 14.25
C ARG A 90 -13.63 4.82 13.55
N TRP A 91 -14.10 5.32 12.41
CA TRP A 91 -13.34 6.22 11.54
C TRP A 91 -12.06 5.60 10.96
N HIS A 92 -11.99 4.28 10.82
CA HIS A 92 -10.87 3.57 10.19
C HIS A 92 -10.40 4.25 8.89
N GLY A 93 -11.31 4.57 7.99
CA GLY A 93 -11.01 5.27 6.72
C GLY A 93 -10.29 6.63 6.86
N PHE A 94 -10.37 7.29 8.02
CA PHE A 94 -9.71 8.56 8.29
C PHE A 94 -8.41 8.41 9.09
N ARG A 95 -8.22 7.27 9.76
CA ARG A 95 -7.11 7.06 10.71
C ARG A 95 -6.07 6.08 10.20
N HIS A 96 -6.47 5.06 9.44
CA HIS A 96 -5.54 4.03 9.01
C HIS A 96 -4.39 4.56 8.13
N PRO A 97 -4.52 5.64 7.32
CA PRO A 97 -3.36 6.14 6.58
C PRO A 97 -2.22 6.59 7.50
N ALA A 98 -2.56 7.20 8.65
CA ALA A 98 -1.56 7.60 9.66
C ALA A 98 -1.00 6.39 10.42
N THR A 99 -1.84 5.39 10.72
CA THR A 99 -1.40 4.14 11.36
C THR A 99 -0.47 3.35 10.44
N ALA A 100 -0.83 3.22 9.16
CA ALA A 100 -0.03 2.54 8.15
C ALA A 100 1.32 3.24 7.95
N GLU A 101 1.35 4.58 7.86
CA GLU A 101 2.61 5.32 7.79
C GLU A 101 3.50 5.05 9.02
N ARG A 102 2.92 5.11 10.23
CA ARG A 102 3.65 4.88 11.48
C ARG A 102 4.25 3.47 11.53
N ASN A 103 3.45 2.44 11.21
CA ASN A 103 3.91 1.05 11.23
C ASN A 103 4.97 0.82 10.14
N ALA A 104 4.76 1.37 8.93
CA ALA A 104 5.73 1.28 7.85
C ALA A 104 7.08 1.91 8.20
N ARG A 105 7.08 3.05 8.92
CA ARG A 105 8.32 3.68 9.44
C ARG A 105 9.00 2.87 10.53
N ALA A 106 8.25 2.10 11.32
CA ALA A 106 8.81 1.26 12.36
C ALA A 106 9.53 0.04 11.78
N ASP A 107 8.96 -0.58 10.74
CA ASP A 107 9.46 -1.84 10.17
C ASP A 107 10.40 -1.64 8.97
N PHE A 108 10.28 -0.52 8.25
CA PHE A 108 10.99 -0.31 6.99
C PHE A 108 11.61 1.09 6.88
N ALA A 109 12.75 1.16 6.19
CA ALA A 109 13.27 2.42 5.69
C ALA A 109 12.43 2.90 4.49
N ILE A 110 11.49 3.81 4.76
CA ILE A 110 10.67 4.48 3.74
C ILE A 110 11.14 5.91 3.52
N ASP A 111 11.08 6.37 2.27
CA ASP A 111 11.35 7.75 1.89
C ASP A 111 10.09 8.63 2.01
N ASP A 112 10.25 9.93 1.78
CA ASP A 112 9.14 10.90 1.88
C ASP A 112 8.06 10.67 0.81
N VAL A 113 8.41 10.10 -0.35
CA VAL A 113 7.45 9.78 -1.41
C VAL A 113 6.54 8.65 -0.93
N VAL A 114 7.11 7.55 -0.44
CA VAL A 114 6.37 6.42 0.12
C VAL A 114 5.50 6.87 1.28
N ALA A 115 6.06 7.64 2.22
CA ALA A 115 5.30 8.10 3.37
C ALA A 115 4.14 9.02 2.98
N ASN A 116 4.35 9.96 2.05
CA ASN A 116 3.28 10.83 1.57
C ASN A 116 2.19 10.03 0.88
N SER A 117 2.55 9.13 -0.04
CA SER A 117 1.58 8.30 -0.75
C SER A 117 0.76 7.42 0.19
N ILE A 118 1.37 6.80 1.21
CA ILE A 118 0.62 6.09 2.26
C ILE A 118 -0.32 7.05 3.00
N ARG A 119 0.14 8.26 3.34
CA ARG A 119 -0.64 9.21 4.14
C ARG A 119 -1.85 9.80 3.40
N THR A 120 -1.79 9.87 2.06
CA THR A 120 -2.80 10.54 1.22
C THR A 120 -3.60 9.60 0.32
N HIS A 121 -3.36 8.28 0.35
CA HIS A 121 -4.01 7.34 -0.58
C HIS A 121 -5.55 7.30 -0.48
N MET A 122 -6.11 7.76 0.64
CA MET A 122 -7.56 7.87 0.84
C MET A 122 -8.14 9.18 0.30
N PHE A 123 -7.37 10.06 -0.34
CA PHE A 123 -7.93 11.25 -0.97
C PHE A 123 -9.00 10.87 -2.01
N PRO A 124 -10.18 11.53 -2.05
CA PRO A 124 -10.56 12.75 -1.33
C PRO A 124 -11.23 12.53 0.05
N LEU A 125 -11.35 11.29 0.54
CA LEU A 125 -11.87 11.01 1.88
C LEU A 125 -10.99 11.62 2.97
N THR A 126 -9.66 11.47 2.85
CA THR A 126 -8.71 12.30 3.58
C THR A 126 -8.49 13.61 2.80
N PRO A 127 -8.69 14.80 3.40
CA PRO A 127 -8.74 16.06 2.66
C PRO A 127 -7.37 16.57 2.19
N VAL A 128 -6.30 15.85 2.49
CA VAL A 128 -4.94 16.20 2.08
C VAL A 128 -4.68 15.55 0.71
N PRO A 129 -4.48 16.34 -0.35
CA PRO A 129 -4.17 15.79 -1.66
C PRO A 129 -2.73 15.26 -1.69
N PRO A 130 -2.45 14.29 -2.58
CA PRO A 130 -1.11 13.79 -2.77
C PRO A 130 -0.14 14.81 -3.37
N ARG A 131 1.14 14.68 -3.02
CA ARG A 131 2.21 15.55 -3.52
C ARG A 131 3.02 14.92 -4.64
N HIS A 132 2.92 13.60 -4.81
CA HIS A 132 3.71 12.82 -5.75
C HIS A 132 2.80 12.06 -6.73
N VAL A 133 3.37 11.57 -7.84
CA VAL A 133 2.60 10.84 -8.86
C VAL A 133 2.29 9.41 -8.39
N GLU A 134 3.09 8.91 -7.44
CA GLU A 134 3.06 7.58 -6.86
C GLU A 134 1.86 7.31 -5.96
N GLY A 135 1.20 8.36 -5.49
CA GLY A 135 0.03 8.27 -4.63
C GLY A 135 -0.36 9.62 -4.16
#